data_AF-A0A9X3PIE0-F1
#
_entry.id   AF-A0A9X3PIE0-F1
#
_cell.length_a   1.000
_cell.length_b   1.000
_cell.length_c   1.000
_cell.angle_alpha   90.00
_cell.angle_beta   90.00
_cell.angle_gamma   90.00
#
_symmetry.space_group_name_H-M   'P 1'
#
loop_
_entity.id
_entity.type
_entity.pdbx_description
1 polymer ?
#
loop_
_entity_poly.entity_id
_entity_poly.type
_entity_poly.pdbx_seq_one_letter_code
_entity_poly.pdbx_strand_id
1 'polypeptide(L)'
;MPKAAAVQPNEWATTHDVFTPFDIGALNRVVLDYAQVELTLANRWYRRTALGRTLAVAGFSCTIICLMVAVGLGFLMLAGGIEDEALPTVVRAGAGLSGCALLGFFVPWLLTPYRQWDRTLNGIAVMILAIAAVSLGAVLVRHWEYASKSALAVPFILLAAFAVGVMVAHARLRSTEKPPVVSVESLSPRDVEILRKVRWRALRILRSRNVVAYKDFDGYDNASLDPTPSEAADGKV
;
A
#
# COMPACT_ATOMS: atom_id res chain seq x y z
N MET A 1 -2.16 8.36 15.02
CA MET A 1 -1.26 7.84 13.96
C MET A 1 -0.41 8.99 13.46
N PRO A 2 0.89 8.80 13.20
CA PRO A 2 1.75 9.85 12.67
C PRO A 2 1.30 10.27 11.26
N LYS A 3 1.29 11.57 10.98
CA LYS A 3 0.83 12.15 9.72
C LYS A 3 1.93 12.01 8.65
N ALA A 4 1.56 11.64 7.42
CA ALA A 4 2.47 11.68 6.28
C ALA A 4 2.85 13.15 5.96
N ALA A 5 4.10 13.38 5.54
CA ALA A 5 4.59 14.71 5.15
C ALA A 5 3.94 15.18 3.84
N ALA A 6 3.66 14.24 2.92
CA ALA A 6 2.74 14.43 1.80
C ALA A 6 1.81 13.21 1.73
N VAL A 7 0.50 13.47 1.73
CA VAL A 7 -0.52 12.42 1.69
C VAL A 7 -0.61 11.86 0.27
N GLN A 8 -0.61 10.53 0.13
CA GLN A 8 -0.85 9.90 -1.16
C GLN A 8 -2.26 10.28 -1.68
N PRO A 9 -2.43 10.64 -2.98
CA PRO A 9 -3.74 11.03 -3.51
C PRO A 9 -4.85 9.99 -3.28
N ASN A 10 -4.52 8.70 -3.36
CA ASN A 10 -5.46 7.62 -3.07
C ASN A 10 -5.83 7.54 -1.58
N GLU A 11 -4.85 7.75 -0.68
CA GLU A 11 -5.09 7.79 0.76
C GLU A 11 -5.96 8.99 1.12
N TRP A 12 -5.64 10.17 0.57
CA TRP A 12 -6.44 11.37 0.72
C TRP A 12 -7.89 11.13 0.27
N ALA A 13 -8.07 10.56 -0.93
CA ALA A 13 -9.38 10.19 -1.47
C ALA A 13 -10.15 9.18 -0.60
N THR A 14 -9.44 8.29 0.09
CA THR A 14 -10.04 7.30 1.00
C THR A 14 -10.46 7.91 2.33
N THR A 15 -9.75 8.94 2.80
CA THR A 15 -10.05 9.65 4.05
C THR A 15 -10.89 10.91 3.88
N HIS A 16 -11.13 11.37 2.65
CA HIS A 16 -11.91 12.58 2.39
C HIS A 16 -13.31 12.45 3.00
N ASP A 17 -13.79 13.51 3.65
CA ASP A 17 -15.09 13.51 4.28
C ASP A 17 -16.19 13.60 3.21
N VAL A 18 -17.26 12.81 3.37
CA VAL A 18 -18.39 12.81 2.44
C VAL A 18 -19.26 14.05 2.66
N PHE A 19 -19.20 14.66 3.84
CA PHE A 19 -20.00 15.83 4.19
C PHE A 19 -19.37 17.16 3.71
N THR A 20 -18.11 17.15 3.26
CA THR A 20 -17.45 18.33 2.70
C THR A 20 -17.66 18.43 1.19
N PRO A 21 -18.04 19.60 0.64
CA PRO A 21 -18.10 19.79 -0.80
C PRO A 21 -16.77 19.46 -1.47
N PHE A 22 -16.84 18.70 -2.56
CA PHE A 22 -15.64 18.32 -3.30
C PHE A 22 -15.07 19.51 -4.09
N ASP A 23 -13.77 19.74 -3.94
CA ASP A 23 -13.00 20.74 -4.69
C ASP A 23 -11.87 20.05 -5.48
N ILE A 24 -11.90 20.23 -6.81
CA ILE A 24 -10.87 19.72 -7.72
C ILE A 24 -9.52 20.41 -7.50
N GLY A 25 -9.51 21.68 -7.08
CA GLY A 25 -8.31 22.43 -6.73
C GLY A 25 -7.59 21.79 -5.53
N ALA A 26 -8.34 21.34 -4.52
CA ALA A 26 -7.79 20.60 -3.39
C ALA A 26 -7.15 19.27 -3.83
N LEU A 27 -7.80 18.50 -4.71
CA LEU A 27 -7.21 17.26 -5.25
C LEU A 27 -5.94 17.54 -6.07
N ASN A 28 -5.96 18.57 -6.94
CA ASN A 28 -4.80 18.96 -7.73
C ASN A 28 -3.61 19.35 -6.83
N ARG A 29 -3.83 20.09 -5.73
CA ARG A 29 -2.77 20.40 -4.74
C ARG A 29 -2.17 19.15 -4.14
N VAL A 30 -2.99 18.16 -3.75
CA VAL A 30 -2.51 16.88 -3.19
C VAL A 30 -1.70 16.10 -4.23
N VAL A 31 -2.15 16.08 -5.49
CA VAL A 31 -1.42 15.44 -6.59
C VAL A 31 -0.08 16.12 -6.83
N LEU A 32 -0.02 17.45 -6.82
CA LEU A 32 1.21 18.22 -7.01
C LEU A 32 2.18 18.09 -5.82
N ASP A 33 1.67 18.10 -4.58
CA ASP A 33 2.47 17.86 -3.37
C ASP A 33 3.10 16.46 -3.36
N TYR A 34 2.45 15.47 -3.99
CA TYR A 34 2.96 14.10 -4.12
C TYR A 34 3.69 13.84 -5.45
N ALA A 35 3.73 14.81 -6.36
CA ALA A 35 4.17 14.63 -7.74
C ALA A 35 5.63 14.15 -7.81
N GLN A 36 6.53 14.69 -6.99
CA GLN A 36 7.93 14.29 -7.02
C GLN A 36 8.12 12.79 -6.80
N VAL A 37 7.33 12.20 -5.89
CA VAL A 37 7.41 10.75 -5.59
C VAL A 37 6.93 9.95 -6.79
N GLU A 38 5.76 10.28 -7.34
CA GLU A 38 5.16 9.59 -8.49
C GLU A 38 6.01 9.71 -9.76
N LEU A 39 6.50 10.91 -10.08
CA LEU A 39 7.34 11.14 -11.26
C LEU A 39 8.68 10.41 -11.15
N THR A 40 9.29 10.38 -9.95
CA THR A 40 10.53 9.62 -9.74
C THR A 40 10.31 8.11 -9.89
N LEU A 41 9.20 7.59 -9.35
CA LEU A 41 8.85 6.18 -9.50
C LEU A 41 8.52 5.82 -10.95
N ALA A 42 7.78 6.67 -11.65
CA ALA A 42 7.44 6.50 -13.07
C ALA A 42 8.69 6.53 -13.96
N ASN A 43 9.65 7.43 -13.68
CA ASN A 43 10.92 7.48 -14.38
C ASN A 43 11.74 6.19 -14.17
N ARG A 44 11.79 5.66 -12.95
CA ARG A 44 12.42 4.37 -12.68
C ARG A 44 11.73 3.24 -13.43
N TRP A 45 10.40 3.22 -13.45
CA TRP A 45 9.64 2.22 -14.19
C TRP A 45 9.90 2.28 -15.69
N TYR A 46 9.96 3.49 -16.27
CA TYR A 46 10.22 3.66 -17.69
C TYR A 46 11.60 3.18 -18.11
N ARG A 47 12.62 3.44 -17.27
CA ARG A 47 13.99 2.99 -17.51
C ARG A 47 14.16 1.46 -17.43
N ARG A 48 13.20 0.72 -16.86
CA ARG A 48 13.26 -0.75 -16.83
C ARG A 48 13.09 -1.32 -18.24
N THR A 49 13.93 -2.30 -18.56
CA THR A 49 13.79 -3.16 -19.73
C THR A 49 12.46 -3.92 -19.69
N ALA A 50 12.00 -4.45 -20.83
CA ALA A 50 10.77 -5.25 -20.91
C ALA A 50 10.80 -6.42 -19.91
N LEU A 51 11.92 -7.13 -19.83
CA LEU A 51 12.15 -8.21 -18.87
C LEU A 51 12.13 -7.72 -17.41
N GLY A 52 12.71 -6.55 -17.13
CA GLY A 52 12.62 -5.94 -15.81
C GLY A 52 11.19 -5.57 -15.40
N ARG A 53 10.34 -5.18 -16.36
CA ARG A 53 8.93 -4.91 -16.10
C ARG A 53 8.13 -6.19 -15.85
N THR A 54 8.33 -7.23 -16.65
CA THR A 54 7.63 -8.52 -16.45
C THR A 54 8.01 -9.15 -15.11
N LEU A 55 9.29 -9.15 -14.74
CA LEU A 55 9.73 -9.63 -13.42
C LEU A 55 9.13 -8.81 -12.27
N ALA A 56 9.03 -7.48 -12.41
CA ALA A 56 8.41 -6.66 -11.39
C ALA A 56 6.91 -6.95 -11.23
N VAL A 57 6.18 -7.14 -12.33
CA VAL A 57 4.76 -7.54 -12.30
C VAL A 57 4.60 -8.94 -11.71
N ALA A 58 5.43 -9.90 -12.12
CA ALA A 58 5.40 -11.26 -11.62
C ALA A 58 5.71 -11.31 -10.12
N GLY A 59 6.73 -10.57 -9.66
CA GLY A 59 7.09 -10.47 -8.25
C GLY A 59 5.98 -9.83 -7.41
N PHE A 60 5.34 -8.77 -7.89
CA PHE A 60 4.20 -8.16 -7.21
C PHE A 60 3.00 -9.10 -7.14
N SER A 61 2.69 -9.80 -8.25
CA SER A 61 1.60 -10.78 -8.29
C SER A 61 1.87 -11.96 -7.34
N CYS A 62 3.10 -12.46 -7.33
CA CYS A 62 3.56 -13.49 -6.40
C CYS A 62 3.41 -13.03 -4.94
N THR A 63 3.76 -11.79 -4.63
CA THR A 63 3.59 -11.20 -3.29
C THR A 63 2.13 -11.25 -2.83
N ILE A 64 1.19 -10.90 -3.72
CA ILE A 64 -0.25 -10.95 -3.43
C ILE A 64 -0.71 -12.40 -3.22
N ILE A 65 -0.30 -13.32 -4.10
CA ILE A 65 -0.66 -14.74 -3.99
C ILE A 65 -0.13 -15.33 -2.67
N CYS A 66 1.14 -15.05 -2.33
CA CYS A 66 1.73 -15.45 -1.06
C CYS A 66 0.92 -14.94 0.13
N LEU A 67 0.48 -13.67 0.11
CA LEU A 67 -0.36 -13.10 1.15
C LEU A 67 -1.70 -13.84 1.26
N MET A 68 -2.38 -14.08 0.13
CA MET A 68 -3.68 -14.77 0.12
C MET A 68 -3.56 -16.20 0.63
N VAL A 69 -2.57 -16.96 0.16
CA VAL A 69 -2.33 -18.34 0.60
C VAL A 69 -1.94 -18.38 2.07
N ALA A 70 -1.08 -17.46 2.53
CA ALA A 70 -0.70 -17.37 3.94
C ALA A 70 -1.92 -17.13 4.85
N VAL A 71 -2.80 -16.19 4.47
CA VAL A 71 -4.04 -15.93 5.20
C VAL A 71 -4.95 -17.17 5.19
N GLY A 72 -5.11 -17.83 4.04
CA GLY A 72 -5.91 -19.06 3.93
C GLY A 72 -5.39 -20.21 4.80
N LEU A 73 -4.06 -20.44 4.80
CA LEU A 73 -3.43 -21.43 5.68
C LEU A 73 -3.60 -21.06 7.16
N GLY A 74 -3.50 -19.78 7.50
CA GLY A 74 -3.80 -19.29 8.85
C GLY A 74 -5.21 -19.63 9.29
N PHE A 75 -6.22 -19.43 8.43
CA PHE A 75 -7.60 -19.82 8.73
C PHE A 75 -7.78 -21.33 8.89
N LEU A 76 -7.19 -22.15 8.01
CA LEU A 76 -7.27 -23.61 8.09
C LEU A 76 -6.65 -24.14 9.39
N MET A 77 -5.53 -23.56 9.81
CA MET A 77 -4.89 -23.86 11.10
C MET A 77 -5.81 -23.53 12.28
N LEU A 78 -6.44 -22.35 12.27
CA LEU A 78 -7.34 -21.92 13.35
C LEU A 78 -8.61 -22.77 13.42
N ALA A 79 -9.14 -23.18 12.27
CA ALA A 79 -10.30 -24.07 12.19
C ALA A 79 -10.00 -25.50 12.69
N GLY A 80 -8.73 -25.87 12.83
CA GLY A 80 -8.33 -27.23 13.19
C GLY A 80 -8.57 -28.26 12.08
N GLY A 81 -8.62 -27.82 10.82
CA GLY A 81 -8.83 -28.69 9.66
C GLY A 81 -7.55 -29.35 9.15
N ILE A 82 -6.46 -29.32 9.91
CA ILE A 82 -5.15 -29.82 9.51
C ILE A 82 -4.77 -30.97 10.42
N GLU A 83 -4.46 -32.12 9.80
CA GLU A 83 -3.96 -33.30 10.49
C GLU A 83 -2.61 -33.04 11.16
N ASP A 84 -2.39 -33.68 12.31
CA ASP A 84 -1.20 -33.44 13.16
C ASP A 84 0.13 -33.70 12.43
N GLU A 85 0.15 -34.66 11.50
CA GLU A 85 1.34 -34.99 10.71
C GLU A 85 1.72 -33.89 9.71
N ALA A 86 0.71 -33.22 9.13
CA ALA A 86 0.91 -32.14 8.15
C ALA A 86 1.20 -30.79 8.81
N LEU A 87 0.84 -30.63 10.10
CA LEU A 87 0.91 -29.37 10.84
C LEU A 87 2.29 -28.68 10.79
N PRO A 88 3.44 -29.36 11.02
CA PRO A 88 4.74 -28.70 10.98
C PRO A 88 5.08 -28.11 9.60
N THR A 89 4.69 -28.81 8.54
CA THR A 89 4.90 -28.38 7.16
C THR A 89 4.05 -27.16 6.85
N VAL A 90 2.77 -27.18 7.23
CA VAL A 90 1.86 -26.05 6.99
C VAL A 90 2.27 -24.81 7.78
N VAL A 91 2.68 -24.96 9.03
CA VAL A 91 3.19 -23.84 9.85
C VAL A 91 4.38 -23.16 9.17
N ARG A 92 5.36 -23.95 8.71
CA ARG A 92 6.55 -23.40 8.03
C ARG A 92 6.21 -22.75 6.71
N ALA A 93 5.34 -23.37 5.91
CA ALA A 93 4.89 -22.82 4.64
C ALA A 93 4.13 -21.50 4.83
N GLY A 94 3.16 -21.48 5.74
CA GLY A 94 2.38 -20.28 6.06
C GLY A 94 3.26 -19.13 6.58
N ALA A 95 4.22 -19.44 7.46
CA ALA A 95 5.16 -18.45 7.97
C ALA A 95 6.09 -17.92 6.87
N GLY A 96 6.63 -18.79 6.02
CA GLY A 96 7.47 -18.41 4.89
C GLY A 96 6.73 -17.52 3.89
N LEU A 97 5.51 -17.91 3.49
CA LEU A 97 4.69 -17.14 2.57
C LEU A 97 4.30 -15.77 3.14
N SER A 98 3.99 -15.70 4.44
CA SER A 98 3.74 -14.43 5.15
C SER A 98 4.98 -13.52 5.13
N GLY A 99 6.16 -14.09 5.37
CA GLY A 99 7.43 -13.37 5.28
C GLY A 99 7.72 -12.86 3.88
N CYS A 100 7.52 -13.68 2.85
CA CYS A 100 7.63 -13.29 1.45
C CYS A 100 6.68 -12.15 1.09
N ALA A 101 5.43 -12.22 1.55
CA ALA A 101 4.44 -11.15 1.35
C ALA A 101 4.92 -9.83 1.98
N LEU A 102 5.36 -9.86 3.24
CA LEU A 102 5.90 -8.68 3.93
C LEU A 102 7.09 -8.08 3.19
N LEU A 103 8.05 -8.91 2.77
CA LEU A 103 9.20 -8.44 1.98
C LEU A 103 8.75 -7.81 0.66
N GLY A 104 7.79 -8.42 -0.03
CA GLY A 104 7.31 -7.94 -1.32
C GLY A 104 6.60 -6.58 -1.25
N PHE A 105 6.01 -6.20 -0.11
CA PHE A 105 5.51 -4.84 0.11
C PHE A 105 6.56 -3.90 0.72
N PHE A 106 7.41 -4.42 1.60
CA PHE A 106 8.42 -3.63 2.31
C PHE A 106 9.54 -3.14 1.38
N VAL A 107 10.04 -3.98 0.48
CA VAL A 107 11.15 -3.63 -0.43
C VAL A 107 10.79 -2.49 -1.38
N PRO A 108 9.64 -2.52 -2.10
CA PRO A 108 9.21 -1.38 -2.91
C PRO A 108 9.05 -0.10 -2.10
N TRP A 109 8.49 -0.18 -0.90
CA TRP A 109 8.39 0.96 0.01
C TRP A 109 9.77 1.51 0.39
N LEU A 110 10.73 0.64 0.75
CA LEU A 110 12.08 1.03 1.13
C LEU A 110 12.82 1.76 0.00
N LEU A 111 12.55 1.37 -1.24
CA LEU A 111 13.10 1.99 -2.44
C LEU A 111 12.42 3.31 -2.80
N THR A 112 11.25 3.63 -2.25
CA THR A 112 10.49 4.84 -2.61
C THR A 112 11.25 6.11 -2.16
N PRO A 113 11.40 7.14 -3.02
CA PRO A 113 11.98 8.42 -2.60
C PRO A 113 11.03 9.14 -1.64
N TYR A 114 11.58 9.91 -0.68
CA TYR A 114 10.78 10.57 0.37
C TYR A 114 9.76 9.62 1.03
N ARG A 115 10.24 8.46 1.49
CA ARG A 115 9.42 7.37 2.08
C ARG A 115 8.36 7.91 3.02
N GLN A 116 7.11 7.91 2.57
CA GLN A 116 5.98 8.34 3.37
C GLN A 116 5.45 7.17 4.20
N TRP A 117 4.62 7.50 5.19
CA TRP A 117 3.89 6.50 5.93
C TRP A 117 2.93 5.74 5.01
N ASP A 118 3.08 4.42 4.91
CA ASP A 118 2.17 3.56 4.14
C ASP A 118 1.26 2.76 5.10
N ARG A 119 -0.04 3.09 5.09
CA ARG A 119 -1.04 2.41 5.93
C ARG A 119 -1.24 0.96 5.52
N THR A 120 -1.07 0.62 4.25
CA THR A 120 -1.26 -0.72 3.72
C THR A 120 -0.17 -1.63 4.22
N LEU A 121 1.09 -1.21 4.08
CA LEU A 121 2.24 -1.96 4.57
C LEU A 121 2.17 -2.17 6.09
N ASN A 122 1.86 -1.11 6.85
CA ASN A 122 1.70 -1.22 8.29
C ASN A 122 0.51 -2.11 8.69
N GLY A 123 -0.62 -2.02 7.98
CA GLY A 123 -1.80 -2.86 8.20
C GLY A 123 -1.52 -4.33 7.95
N ILE A 124 -0.81 -4.66 6.86
CA ILE A 124 -0.39 -6.03 6.54
C ILE A 124 0.55 -6.58 7.62
N ALA A 125 1.53 -5.78 8.07
CA ALA A 125 2.45 -6.19 9.14
C ALA A 125 1.72 -6.49 10.46
N VAL A 126 0.78 -5.62 10.86
CA VAL A 126 -0.04 -5.84 12.05
C VAL A 126 -0.93 -7.07 11.91
N MET A 127 -1.57 -7.26 10.75
CA MET A 127 -2.42 -8.43 10.48
C MET A 127 -1.62 -9.73 10.56
N ILE A 128 -0.45 -9.79 9.93
CA ILE A 128 0.43 -10.96 9.97
C ILE A 128 0.94 -11.22 11.39
N LEU A 129 1.29 -10.17 12.14
CA LEU A 129 1.69 -10.29 13.54
C LEU A 129 0.56 -10.87 14.41
N ALA A 130 -0.68 -10.40 14.21
CA ALA A 130 -1.85 -10.92 14.91
C ALA A 130 -2.11 -12.39 14.56
N ILE A 131 -2.09 -12.75 13.28
CA ILE A 131 -2.24 -14.14 12.83
C ILE A 131 -1.14 -15.02 13.44
N ALA A 132 0.12 -14.57 13.43
CA ALA A 132 1.23 -15.31 14.02
C ALA A 132 1.04 -15.54 15.53
N ALA A 133 0.60 -14.51 16.26
CA ALA A 133 0.37 -14.61 17.70
C ALA A 133 -0.79 -15.55 18.04
N VAL A 134 -1.91 -15.46 17.33
CA VAL A 134 -3.08 -16.33 17.56
C VAL A 134 -2.75 -17.77 17.17
N SER A 135 -2.10 -17.99 16.03
CA SER A 135 -1.69 -19.34 15.60
C SER A 135 -0.68 -19.96 16.56
N LEU A 136 0.27 -19.19 17.09
CA LEU A 136 1.20 -19.65 18.12
C LEU A 136 0.45 -20.03 19.41
N GLY A 137 -0.49 -19.20 19.87
CA GLY A 137 -1.32 -19.50 21.03
C GLY A 137 -2.16 -20.76 20.84
N ALA A 138 -2.80 -20.92 19.68
CA ALA A 138 -3.61 -22.10 19.35
C ALA A 138 -2.76 -23.38 19.36
N VAL A 139 -1.56 -23.34 18.78
CA VAL A 139 -0.62 -24.47 18.80
C VAL A 139 -0.19 -24.82 20.22
N LEU A 140 0.15 -23.83 21.04
CA LEU A 140 0.61 -24.04 22.41
C LEU A 140 -0.49 -24.66 23.31
N VAL A 141 -1.76 -24.30 23.07
CA VAL A 141 -2.92 -24.82 23.83
C VAL A 141 -3.34 -26.21 23.35
N ARG A 142 -3.38 -26.46 22.03
CA ARG A 142 -3.89 -27.73 21.47
C ARG A 142 -2.88 -28.88 21.52
N HIS A 143 -1.58 -28.59 21.47
CA HIS A 143 -0.54 -29.61 21.27
C HIS A 143 0.60 -29.53 22.29
N TRP A 144 0.27 -29.29 23.58
CA TRP A 144 1.27 -29.33 24.64
C TRP A 144 2.02 -30.68 24.73
N GLU A 145 1.43 -31.75 24.19
CA GLU A 145 1.91 -33.14 24.32
C GLU A 145 2.45 -33.75 23.02
N TYR A 146 2.19 -33.15 21.84
CA TYR A 146 2.55 -33.74 20.55
C TYR A 146 3.29 -32.73 19.65
N ALA A 147 4.35 -33.21 19.00
CA ALA A 147 5.40 -32.46 18.29
C ALA A 147 6.38 -31.70 19.19
N SER A 148 7.63 -31.59 18.72
CA SER A 148 8.64 -30.74 19.39
C SER A 148 8.13 -29.31 19.38
N LYS A 149 7.77 -28.76 20.54
CA LYS A 149 7.24 -27.39 20.70
C LYS A 149 8.10 -26.35 20.00
N SER A 150 9.41 -26.56 19.94
CA SER A 150 10.33 -25.67 19.23
C SER A 150 10.11 -25.69 17.72
N ALA A 151 9.79 -26.84 17.11
CA ALA A 151 9.57 -26.97 15.68
C ALA A 151 8.34 -26.20 15.18
N LEU A 152 7.33 -26.02 16.04
CA LEU A 152 6.12 -25.25 15.73
C LEU A 152 6.21 -23.79 16.19
N ALA A 153 6.90 -23.50 17.30
CA ALA A 153 7.01 -22.14 17.83
C ALA A 153 8.00 -21.27 17.04
N VAL A 154 9.13 -21.83 16.60
CA VAL A 154 10.21 -21.08 15.93
C VAL A 154 9.73 -20.32 14.69
N PRO A 155 8.96 -20.91 13.75
CA PRO A 155 8.48 -20.18 12.58
C PRO A 155 7.62 -18.96 12.92
N PHE A 156 6.74 -19.07 13.92
CA PHE A 156 5.91 -17.94 14.35
C PHE A 156 6.69 -16.87 15.09
N ILE A 157 7.67 -17.26 15.93
CA ILE A 157 8.55 -16.31 16.62
C ILE A 157 9.38 -15.53 15.59
N LEU A 158 9.96 -16.22 14.61
CA LEU A 158 10.73 -15.58 13.54
C LEU A 158 9.85 -14.66 12.69
N LEU A 159 8.64 -15.10 12.34
CA LEU A 159 7.69 -14.26 11.59
C LEU A 159 7.27 -13.02 12.39
N ALA A 160 6.99 -13.17 13.69
CA ALA A 160 6.65 -12.06 14.57
C ALA A 160 7.81 -11.07 14.69
N ALA A 161 9.03 -11.57 14.93
CA ALA A 161 10.24 -10.74 14.96
C ALA A 161 10.44 -10.00 13.63
N PHE A 162 10.21 -10.68 12.52
CA PHE A 162 10.31 -10.08 11.18
C PHE A 162 9.26 -8.99 10.95
N ALA A 163 7.99 -9.24 11.30
CA ALA A 163 6.91 -8.26 11.20
C ALA A 163 7.17 -7.02 12.08
N VAL A 164 7.60 -7.22 13.32
CA VAL A 164 8.01 -6.13 14.23
C VAL A 164 9.19 -5.37 13.65
N GLY A 165 10.21 -6.06 13.11
CA GLY A 165 11.34 -5.45 12.43
C GLY A 165 10.92 -4.55 11.26
N VAL A 166 9.99 -5.02 10.42
CA VAL A 166 9.39 -4.24 9.33
C VAL A 166 8.65 -3.01 9.89
N MET A 167 7.85 -3.13 10.94
CA MET A 167 7.14 -1.99 11.55
C MET A 167 8.12 -0.95 12.13
N VAL A 168 9.17 -1.40 12.82
CA VAL A 168 10.20 -0.52 13.37
C VAL A 168 10.97 0.17 12.25
N ALA A 169 11.39 -0.57 11.22
CA ALA A 169 12.07 -0.01 10.06
C ALA A 169 11.17 0.98 9.30
N HIS A 170 9.88 0.66 9.14
CA HIS A 170 8.88 1.53 8.55
C HIS A 170 8.76 2.86 9.31
N ALA A 171 8.75 2.80 10.65
CA ALA A 171 8.71 3.99 11.49
C ALA A 171 10.03 4.79 11.51
N ARG A 172 11.18 4.11 11.51
CA ARG A 172 12.51 4.73 11.63
C ARG A 172 13.04 5.31 10.32
N LEU A 173 12.80 4.64 9.19
CA LEU A 173 13.37 5.00 7.89
C LEU A 173 12.45 5.90 7.06
N ARG A 174 11.25 6.21 7.55
CA ARG A 174 10.35 7.19 6.91
C ARG A 174 11.05 8.55 6.82
N SER A 175 10.79 9.26 5.73
CA SER A 175 11.20 10.65 5.62
C SER A 175 10.21 11.54 6.36
N THR A 176 10.73 12.44 7.19
CA THR A 176 9.96 13.53 7.80
C THR A 176 9.93 14.78 6.94
N GLU A 177 10.76 14.84 5.90
CA GLU A 177 10.84 15.95 4.97
C GLU A 177 9.71 15.87 3.93
N LYS A 178 9.08 17.02 3.66
CA LYS A 178 8.10 17.13 2.57
C LYS A 178 8.83 17.00 1.23
N PRO A 179 8.28 16.25 0.25
CA PRO A 179 8.81 16.25 -1.11
C PRO A 179 8.86 17.68 -1.68
N PRO A 180 9.84 18.01 -2.54
CA PRO A 180 9.91 19.31 -3.19
C PRO A 180 8.68 19.56 -4.05
N VAL A 181 8.19 20.80 -4.03
CA VAL A 181 7.03 21.22 -4.81
C VAL A 181 7.40 21.24 -6.29
N VAL A 182 6.57 20.59 -7.12
CA VAL A 182 6.75 20.56 -8.57
C VAL A 182 5.84 21.62 -9.19
N SER A 183 6.42 22.57 -9.94
CA SER A 183 5.64 23.58 -10.67
C SER A 183 5.04 22.98 -11.93
N VAL A 184 3.79 23.33 -12.24
CA VAL A 184 3.09 22.82 -13.44
C VAL A 184 3.81 23.22 -14.72
N GLU A 185 4.40 24.41 -14.76
CA GLU A 185 5.17 24.94 -15.89
C GLU A 185 6.42 24.13 -16.21
N SER A 186 6.99 23.44 -15.22
CA SER A 186 8.19 22.61 -15.40
C SER A 186 7.90 21.21 -15.93
N LEU A 187 6.62 20.82 -16.04
CA LEU A 187 6.21 19.46 -16.39
C LEU A 187 6.25 19.24 -17.90
N SER A 188 6.84 18.12 -18.32
CA SER A 188 6.68 17.66 -19.70
C SER A 188 5.24 17.15 -19.95
N PRO A 189 4.76 17.11 -21.20
CA PRO A 189 3.43 16.56 -21.52
C PRO A 189 3.21 15.14 -20.98
N ARG A 190 4.29 14.37 -20.91
CA ARG A 190 4.30 13.01 -20.38
C ARG A 190 4.15 12.97 -18.86
N ASP A 191 4.78 13.89 -18.14
CA ASP A 191 4.64 13.99 -16.68
C ASP A 191 3.23 14.42 -16.31
N VAL A 192 2.63 15.33 -17.09
CA VAL A 192 1.21 15.71 -16.97
C VAL A 192 0.30 14.48 -17.12
N GLU A 193 0.55 13.60 -18.09
CA GLU A 193 -0.24 12.38 -18.27
C GLU A 193 -0.11 11.41 -17.07
N ILE A 194 1.09 11.29 -16.50
CA ILE A 194 1.32 10.48 -15.29
C ILE A 194 0.51 11.04 -14.12
N LEU A 195 0.57 12.36 -13.88
CA LEU A 195 -0.17 13.00 -12.81
C LEU A 195 -1.69 12.96 -13.03
N ARG A 196 -2.16 13.06 -14.28
CA ARG A 196 -3.56 12.80 -14.63
C ARG A 196 -3.98 11.37 -14.28
N LYS A 197 -3.16 10.35 -14.58
CA LYS A 197 -3.44 8.96 -14.16
C LYS A 197 -3.47 8.78 -12.65
N VAL A 198 -2.67 9.54 -11.89
CA VAL A 198 -2.74 9.56 -10.43
C VAL A 198 -4.06 10.18 -9.96
N ARG A 199 -4.43 11.35 -10.51
CA ARG A 199 -5.69 12.03 -10.23
C ARG A 199 -6.90 11.16 -10.55
N TRP A 200 -6.92 10.53 -11.72
CA TRP A 200 -8.00 9.64 -12.15
C TRP A 200 -8.23 8.49 -11.16
N ARG A 201 -7.14 7.87 -10.65
CA ARG A 201 -7.24 6.82 -9.62
C ARG A 201 -7.88 7.34 -8.33
N ALA A 202 -7.49 8.53 -7.88
CA ALA A 202 -8.09 9.18 -6.70
C ALA A 202 -9.57 9.53 -6.93
N LEU A 203 -9.91 10.10 -8.10
CA LEU A 203 -11.29 10.40 -8.49
C LEU A 203 -12.16 9.14 -8.51
N ARG A 204 -11.63 8.00 -8.99
CA ARG A 204 -12.36 6.72 -9.00
C ARG A 204 -12.71 6.24 -7.58
N ILE A 205 -11.80 6.44 -6.62
CA ILE A 205 -12.06 6.14 -5.20
C ILE A 205 -13.15 7.09 -4.64
N LEU A 206 -13.03 8.39 -4.89
CA LEU A 206 -14.03 9.39 -4.46
C LEU A 206 -15.42 9.09 -5.04
N ARG A 207 -15.46 8.68 -6.31
CA ARG A 207 -16.68 8.23 -6.98
C ARG A 207 -17.26 6.97 -6.31
N SER A 208 -16.45 5.96 -6.00
CA SER A 208 -16.95 4.77 -5.30
C SER A 208 -17.49 5.07 -3.90
N ARG A 209 -17.12 6.22 -3.33
CA ARG A 209 -17.60 6.74 -2.05
C ARG A 209 -18.71 7.78 -2.18
N ASN A 210 -19.26 7.98 -3.38
CA ASN A 210 -20.30 8.96 -3.70
C ASN A 210 -19.94 10.43 -3.38
N VAL A 211 -18.65 10.76 -3.28
CA VAL A 211 -18.19 12.14 -3.06
C VAL A 211 -18.23 12.94 -4.36
N VAL A 212 -17.96 12.29 -5.49
CA VAL A 212 -18.01 12.89 -6.84
C VAL A 212 -19.12 12.23 -7.63
N ALA A 213 -20.03 13.04 -8.18
CA ALA A 213 -21.13 12.56 -9.00
C ALA A 213 -20.63 12.06 -10.38
N TYR A 214 -21.35 11.10 -10.96
CA TYR A 214 -21.00 10.49 -12.25
C TYR A 214 -20.89 11.54 -13.37
N LYS A 215 -21.84 12.49 -13.40
CA LYS A 215 -21.92 13.54 -14.42
C LYS A 215 -20.74 14.51 -14.41
N ASP A 216 -20.10 14.69 -13.25
CA ASP A 216 -19.03 15.69 -13.08
C ASP A 216 -17.64 15.03 -13.22
N PHE A 217 -17.58 13.69 -13.27
CA PHE A 217 -16.34 12.91 -13.29
C PHE A 217 -15.44 13.27 -14.47
N ASP A 218 -15.99 13.30 -15.68
CA ASP A 218 -15.22 13.58 -16.91
C ASP A 218 -14.75 15.04 -16.94
N GLY A 219 -15.51 15.97 -16.37
CA GLY A 219 -15.11 17.36 -16.22
C GLY A 219 -13.91 17.50 -15.29
N TYR A 220 -13.94 16.83 -14.14
CA TYR A 220 -12.83 16.83 -13.18
C TYR A 220 -11.59 16.09 -13.70
N ASP A 221 -11.77 15.01 -14.46
CA ASP A 221 -10.64 14.27 -15.01
C ASP A 221 -9.91 15.05 -16.12
N ASN A 222 -10.62 15.92 -16.84
CA ASN A 222 -10.04 16.78 -17.88
C ASN A 222 -9.63 18.17 -17.38
N ALA A 223 -9.96 18.54 -16.15
CA ALA A 223 -9.59 19.83 -15.56
C ALA A 223 -8.07 20.08 -15.60
N SER A 224 -7.66 21.35 -15.70
CA SER A 224 -6.25 21.73 -15.56
C SER A 224 -5.66 21.19 -14.25
N LEU A 225 -4.35 20.88 -14.25
CA LEU A 225 -3.64 20.53 -13.02
C LEU A 225 -3.27 21.77 -12.21
N ASP A 226 -3.33 22.96 -12.81
CA ASP A 226 -3.12 24.22 -12.11
C ASP A 226 -4.24 24.43 -11.07
N PRO A 227 -3.90 24.51 -9.77
CA PRO A 227 -4.88 24.71 -8.70
C PRO A 227 -5.23 26.19 -8.48
N THR A 228 -4.62 27.12 -9.22
CA THR A 228 -5.07 28.51 -9.22
C THR A 228 -6.44 28.59 -9.87
N PRO A 229 -7.41 29.32 -9.28
CA PRO A 229 -8.67 29.56 -9.94
C PRO A 229 -8.36 30.30 -11.23
N SER A 230 -8.69 29.69 -12.36
CA SER A 230 -8.70 30.40 -13.64
C SER A 230 -9.74 31.51 -13.50
N GLU A 231 -9.32 32.77 -13.50
CA GLU A 231 -10.18 33.96 -13.59
C GLU A 231 -11.07 34.00 -14.85
N ALA A 232 -11.10 32.96 -15.68
CA ALA A 232 -11.74 32.96 -16.99
C ALA A 232 -13.06 32.17 -17.07
N ALA A 233 -13.74 31.91 -15.96
CA ALA A 233 -15.04 31.21 -15.98
C ALA A 233 -16.18 31.92 -15.22
N ASP A 234 -16.07 33.23 -14.99
CA ASP A 234 -17.19 34.08 -14.53
C ASP A 234 -17.45 35.27 -15.48
N GLY A 235 -17.20 35.03 -16.77
CA GLY A 235 -17.64 35.89 -17.86
C GLY A 235 -18.97 35.43 -18.44
N LYS A 236 -20.06 35.53 -17.66
CA LYS A 236 -21.41 35.59 -18.22
C LYS A 236 -22.25 36.65 -17.51
N VAL A 237 -22.53 37.69 -18.31
CA VAL A 237 -23.61 38.68 -18.22
C VAL A 237 -24.95 38.01 -17.91
#